data_AF-A0A1S2CE19-F1
#
_entry.id   AF-A0A1S2CE19-F1
#
_cell.length_a   1.000
_cell.length_b   1.000
_cell.length_c   1.000
_cell.angle_alpha   90.00
_cell.angle_beta   90.00
_cell.angle_gamma   90.00
#
_symmetry.space_group_name_H-M   'P 1'
#
loop_
_entity.id
_entity.type
_entity.pdbx_description
1 polymer ?
#
loop_
_entity_poly.entity_id
_entity_poly.type
_entity_poly.pdbx_seq_one_letter_code
_entity_poly.pdbx_strand_id
1 'polypeptide(L)'
;MQELFLKDKTNDNKADSCLPGGLVPTEQWTLPQTSVRRSLKDAIRHALKQLRAGVSQTEEPFESMDELPELSAAQQRRLAPEPDYSHQAEAIACGLEQARSEGSLSRDVVCLVAPPFSGVQQALTRFSECGQSGSNESGKVWNIISPPDALLFDDQEASEWWDKQDLSRPWIIPELADFWLRRLSGLALVKELFRRIASGDMGAGIVGCSSWCWRYWGHYLESAQMSPWSPAPMDADRLGVWFTYLASGSGKSSVIARMTGDGLYVLPLPETDEAENSKSQKKTKYSNFLRDLAATSRGNPGVALAIWQRSLRARPDDDTKLDEAGDQSDTQSRSADCWVVPLGRLSLPSMPQSKESATGFVLHGLLLHNGLDTASLAVVTGVSAHELSLVLSRLKRAELVIQDSPGSDWQVTAIGYPTVRRHLQSWGFPLDQF
;
A
#
# COMPACT_ATOMS: atom_id res chain seq x y z
N MET A 1 -2.25 40.87 26.72
CA MET A 1 -3.14 40.14 27.65
C MET A 1 -4.54 40.29 27.08
N GLN A 2 -5.23 39.30 26.51
CA GLN A 2 -5.19 37.85 26.68
C GLN A 2 -5.31 37.15 25.32
N GLU A 3 -4.64 36.01 25.21
CA GLU A 3 -4.88 34.97 24.21
C GLU A 3 -6.34 34.51 24.30
N LEU A 4 -7.00 34.35 23.14
CA LEU A 4 -8.23 33.59 23.01
C LEU A 4 -7.99 32.56 21.90
N PHE A 5 -7.66 31.36 22.37
CA PHE A 5 -7.60 30.10 21.65
C PHE A 5 -8.74 30.00 20.62
N LEU A 6 -8.40 30.05 19.33
CA LEU A 6 -9.23 29.44 18.30
C LEU A 6 -9.09 27.93 18.49
N LYS A 7 -10.09 27.36 19.15
CA LYS A 7 -10.33 25.93 19.21
C LYS A 7 -10.73 25.50 17.80
N ASP A 8 -9.80 24.87 17.11
CA ASP A 8 -10.00 24.24 15.82
C ASP A 8 -11.17 23.26 15.96
N LYS A 9 -12.26 23.55 15.25
CA LYS A 9 -13.40 22.63 15.15
C LYS A 9 -12.94 21.53 14.21
N THR A 10 -12.43 20.45 14.78
CA THR A 10 -12.34 19.15 14.12
C THR A 10 -13.69 18.84 13.49
N ASN A 11 -13.77 18.96 12.18
CA ASN A 11 -14.83 18.35 11.39
C ASN A 11 -14.81 16.86 11.73
N ASP A 12 -15.88 16.37 12.34
CA ASP A 12 -16.21 14.94 12.37
C ASP A 12 -16.48 14.49 10.92
N ASN A 13 -15.41 14.36 10.14
CA ASN A 13 -15.40 13.37 9.06
C ASN A 13 -15.63 12.05 9.77
N LYS A 14 -16.84 11.48 9.63
CA LYS A 14 -17.05 10.06 9.89
C LYS A 14 -16.00 9.35 9.03
N ALA A 15 -14.89 8.98 9.64
CA ALA A 15 -13.75 8.44 8.91
C ALA A 15 -14.23 7.17 8.23
N ASP A 16 -14.21 7.15 6.89
CA ASP A 16 -14.54 5.96 6.15
C ASP A 16 -13.55 4.87 6.58
N SER A 17 -14.08 3.75 7.08
CA SER A 17 -13.26 2.67 7.62
C SER A 17 -12.44 1.96 6.54
N CYS A 18 -12.85 2.05 5.26
CA CYS A 18 -12.10 1.48 4.14
C CYS A 18 -11.06 2.44 3.55
N LEU A 19 -11.21 3.76 3.76
CA LEU A 19 -10.22 4.80 3.42
C LEU A 19 -9.99 5.78 4.59
N PRO A 20 -9.43 5.33 5.74
CA PRO A 20 -9.23 6.19 6.90
C PRO A 20 -8.37 7.41 6.58
N GLY A 21 -8.88 8.60 6.90
CA GLY A 21 -8.23 9.88 6.58
C GLY A 21 -8.55 10.44 5.20
N GLY A 22 -9.29 9.69 4.37
CA GLY A 22 -9.81 10.14 3.08
C GLY A 22 -8.73 10.42 2.03
N LEU A 23 -9.08 11.25 1.06
CA LEU A 23 -8.16 11.75 0.03
C LEU A 23 -7.59 13.10 0.47
N VAL A 24 -6.30 13.28 0.23
CA VAL A 24 -5.59 14.53 0.50
C VAL A 24 -4.82 14.98 -0.75
N PRO A 25 -4.62 16.29 -0.95
CA PRO A 25 -3.63 16.77 -1.91
C PRO A 25 -2.27 16.16 -1.59
N THR A 26 -1.56 15.74 -2.63
CA THR A 26 -0.30 15.01 -2.48
C THR A 26 0.78 15.82 -1.74
N GLU A 27 0.73 17.15 -1.81
CA GLU A 27 1.61 18.08 -1.09
C GLU A 27 1.41 18.05 0.43
N GLN A 28 0.23 17.61 0.90
CA GLN A 28 -0.10 17.47 2.32
C GLN A 28 0.23 16.08 2.86
N TRP A 29 0.71 15.18 2.00
CA TRP A 29 1.07 13.82 2.39
C TRP A 29 2.33 13.84 3.26
N THR A 30 2.26 13.23 4.44
CA THR A 30 3.37 13.22 5.41
C THR A 30 3.66 11.82 5.93
N LEU A 31 4.94 11.56 6.21
CA LEU A 31 5.34 10.26 6.73
C LEU A 31 4.80 10.03 8.14
N PRO A 32 4.24 8.84 8.44
CA PRO A 32 3.87 8.49 9.80
C PRO A 32 5.06 8.59 10.76
N GLN A 33 4.80 9.09 11.97
CA GLN A 33 5.86 9.29 12.97
C GLN A 33 6.51 7.96 13.40
N THR A 34 7.84 7.93 13.40
CA THR A 34 8.62 6.79 13.89
C THR A 34 8.68 6.77 15.42
N SER A 35 8.72 5.59 16.05
CA SER A 35 9.09 5.50 17.45
C SER A 35 10.59 5.86 17.60
N VAL A 36 10.92 6.80 18.50
CA VAL A 36 12.29 7.33 18.71
C VAL A 36 13.31 6.23 18.98
N ARG A 37 12.89 5.11 19.60
CA ARG A 37 13.76 3.96 19.90
C ARG A 37 14.17 3.14 18.66
N ARG A 38 13.39 3.19 17.57
CA ARG A 38 13.63 2.40 16.36
C ARG A 38 14.43 3.15 15.31
N SER A 39 14.22 4.46 15.14
CA SER A 39 15.01 5.30 14.24
C SER A 39 16.51 5.21 14.55
N LEU A 40 16.89 5.27 15.83
CA LEU A 40 18.26 5.05 16.29
C LEU A 40 18.76 3.62 16.04
N LYS A 41 17.95 2.60 16.34
CA LYS A 41 18.36 1.20 16.12
C LYS A 41 18.52 0.86 14.64
N ASP A 42 17.62 1.32 13.77
CA ASP A 42 17.68 1.05 12.34
C ASP A 42 18.79 1.86 11.65
N ALA A 43 19.05 3.11 12.06
CA ALA A 43 20.21 3.88 11.61
C ALA A 43 21.54 3.24 12.03
N ILE A 44 21.66 2.81 13.30
CA ILE A 44 22.85 2.13 13.82
C ILE A 44 23.04 0.77 13.15
N ARG A 45 21.97 -0.03 12.99
CA ARG A 45 22.02 -1.34 12.34
C ARG A 45 22.36 -1.22 10.85
N HIS A 46 21.96 -0.13 10.20
CA HIS A 46 22.31 0.15 8.80
C HIS A 46 23.76 0.62 8.65
N ALA A 47 24.23 1.53 9.50
CA ALA A 47 25.64 1.93 9.55
C ALA A 47 26.53 0.73 9.85
N LEU A 48 26.13 -0.14 10.78
CA LEU A 48 26.83 -1.40 11.06
C LEU A 48 26.77 -2.38 9.89
N LYS A 49 25.65 -2.54 9.17
CA LYS A 49 25.58 -3.41 7.98
C LYS A 49 26.44 -2.90 6.82
N GLN A 50 26.52 -1.58 6.61
CA GLN A 50 27.41 -0.98 5.59
C GLN A 50 28.88 -1.08 5.97
N LEU A 51 29.24 -0.91 7.25
CA LEU A 51 30.61 -1.09 7.76
C LEU A 51 31.01 -2.57 7.85
N ARG A 52 30.06 -3.49 8.05
CA ARG A 52 30.28 -4.96 8.15
C ARG A 52 30.38 -5.68 6.80
N ALA A 53 30.24 -4.98 5.67
CA ALA A 53 30.43 -5.56 4.33
C ALA A 53 31.89 -5.99 4.03
N GLY A 54 32.81 -5.96 5.00
CA GLY A 54 34.22 -6.33 4.85
C GLY A 54 34.85 -7.18 5.96
N VAL A 55 34.14 -7.64 7.00
CA VAL A 55 34.74 -8.43 8.10
C VAL A 55 33.80 -9.55 8.58
N SER A 56 34.35 -10.76 8.66
CA SER A 56 33.67 -11.99 9.08
C SER A 56 33.45 -12.11 10.60
N GLN A 57 32.21 -12.50 10.93
CA GLN A 57 31.65 -13.19 12.12
C GLN A 57 31.83 -12.63 13.54
N THR A 58 30.68 -12.38 14.19
CA THR A 58 30.13 -13.10 15.38
C THR A 58 28.77 -12.47 15.69
N GLU A 59 27.67 -13.18 15.40
CA GLU A 59 26.30 -12.74 15.71
C GLU A 59 25.90 -13.21 17.11
N GLU A 60 25.40 -12.30 17.94
CA GLU A 60 24.48 -12.67 19.01
C GLU A 60 23.29 -13.41 18.36
N PRO A 61 22.82 -14.54 18.92
CA PRO A 61 21.79 -15.34 18.27
C PRO A 61 20.51 -14.51 18.13
N PHE A 62 20.20 -14.13 16.90
CA PHE A 62 18.89 -13.61 16.54
C PHE A 62 17.94 -14.82 16.52
N GLU A 63 17.26 -15.06 17.63
CA GLU A 63 16.17 -16.04 17.66
C GLU A 63 14.98 -15.46 16.88
N SER A 64 14.90 -15.83 15.60
CA SER A 64 13.69 -15.64 14.80
C SER A 64 12.53 -16.37 15.47
N MET A 65 11.37 -15.74 15.53
CA MET A 65 10.15 -16.38 16.05
C MET A 65 9.27 -16.94 14.91
N ASP A 66 9.87 -17.15 13.74
CA ASP A 66 9.15 -17.74 12.59
C ASP A 66 8.82 -19.22 12.77
N GLU A 67 9.51 -19.91 13.68
CA GLU A 67 9.24 -21.32 14.03
C GLU A 67 7.95 -21.50 14.84
N LEU A 68 7.32 -20.41 15.30
CA LEU A 68 6.01 -20.49 15.93
C LEU A 68 4.95 -21.02 14.95
N PRO A 69 3.95 -21.79 15.41
CA PRO A 69 2.89 -22.32 14.57
C PRO A 69 2.21 -21.22 13.73
N GLU A 70 2.20 -21.42 12.41
CA GLU A 70 1.49 -20.54 11.49
C GLU A 70 -0.03 -20.74 11.62
N LEU A 71 -0.81 -19.70 11.32
CA LEU A 71 -2.26 -19.83 11.23
C LEU A 71 -2.64 -20.70 10.03
N SER A 72 -3.73 -21.46 10.14
CA SER A 72 -4.34 -22.07 8.96
C SER A 72 -4.76 -21.00 7.95
N ALA A 73 -4.78 -21.34 6.65
CA ALA A 73 -5.19 -20.40 5.60
C ALA A 73 -6.61 -19.82 5.84
N ALA A 74 -7.52 -20.60 6.44
CA ALA A 74 -8.85 -20.14 6.80
C ALA A 74 -8.83 -19.11 7.95
N GLN A 75 -8.01 -19.33 8.98
CA GLN A 75 -7.82 -18.36 10.06
C GLN A 75 -7.15 -17.08 9.55
N GLN A 76 -6.13 -17.19 8.69
CA GLN A 76 -5.46 -16.04 8.12
C GLN A 76 -6.42 -15.19 7.27
N ARG A 77 -7.23 -15.81 6.40
CA ARG A 77 -8.27 -15.10 5.64
C ARG A 77 -9.34 -14.46 6.53
N ARG A 78 -9.65 -15.05 7.68
CA ARG A 78 -10.63 -14.46 8.62
C ARG A 78 -10.05 -13.26 9.37
N LEU A 79 -8.80 -13.35 9.82
CA LEU A 79 -8.17 -12.37 10.71
C LEU A 79 -7.49 -11.21 9.96
N ALA A 80 -7.10 -11.44 8.71
CA ALA A 80 -6.45 -10.46 7.85
C ALA A 80 -6.78 -10.73 6.38
N PRO A 81 -8.07 -10.62 5.98
CA PRO A 81 -8.48 -10.79 4.60
C PRO A 81 -7.86 -9.74 3.68
N GLU A 82 -7.84 -10.05 2.38
CA GLU A 82 -7.61 -9.05 1.34
C GLU A 82 -8.74 -7.99 1.36
N PRO A 83 -8.44 -6.71 1.11
CA PRO A 83 -9.45 -5.66 1.11
C PRO A 83 -10.50 -5.85 0.01
N ASP A 84 -11.75 -5.49 0.30
CA ASP A 84 -12.76 -5.29 -0.73
C ASP A 84 -12.55 -3.93 -1.40
N TYR A 85 -12.02 -3.96 -2.62
CA TYR A 85 -11.70 -2.76 -3.38
C TYR A 85 -12.94 -2.02 -3.91
N SER A 86 -14.13 -2.62 -3.89
CA SER A 86 -15.36 -1.92 -4.27
C SER A 86 -15.76 -0.88 -3.22
N HIS A 87 -15.60 -1.17 -1.93
CA HIS A 87 -15.79 -0.17 -0.87
C HIS A 87 -14.75 0.96 -0.96
N GLN A 88 -13.50 0.62 -1.28
CA GLN A 88 -12.46 1.64 -1.49
C GLN A 88 -12.80 2.54 -2.69
N ALA A 89 -13.38 1.98 -3.76
CA ALA A 89 -13.83 2.75 -4.92
C ALA A 89 -14.95 3.74 -4.53
N GLU A 90 -15.93 3.28 -3.74
CA GLU A 90 -17.00 4.13 -3.18
C GLU A 90 -16.42 5.28 -2.34
N ALA A 91 -15.49 4.97 -1.43
CA ALA A 91 -14.86 5.99 -0.59
C ALA A 91 -14.05 7.01 -1.40
N ILE A 92 -13.35 6.58 -2.46
CA ILE A 92 -12.66 7.48 -3.39
C ILE A 92 -13.68 8.37 -4.12
N ALA A 93 -14.78 7.80 -4.63
CA ALA A 93 -15.83 8.56 -5.30
C ALA A 93 -16.42 9.64 -4.39
N CYS A 94 -16.83 9.27 -3.17
CA CYS A 94 -17.33 10.20 -2.17
C CYS A 94 -16.30 11.29 -1.82
N GLY A 95 -15.02 10.92 -1.64
CA GLY A 95 -13.94 11.87 -1.36
C GLY A 95 -13.72 12.88 -2.49
N LEU A 96 -13.81 12.44 -3.75
CA LEU A 96 -13.70 13.32 -4.91
C LEU A 96 -14.90 14.25 -5.06
N GLU A 97 -16.12 13.75 -4.84
CA GLU A 97 -17.34 14.57 -4.86
C GLU A 97 -17.32 15.64 -3.75
N GLN A 98 -16.91 15.25 -2.54
CA GLN A 98 -16.72 16.17 -1.43
C GLN A 98 -15.69 17.25 -1.78
N ALA A 99 -14.51 16.87 -2.28
CA ALA A 99 -13.47 17.81 -2.68
C ALA A 99 -13.91 18.78 -3.78
N ARG A 100 -14.76 18.35 -4.72
CA ARG A 100 -15.37 19.23 -5.73
C ARG A 100 -16.37 20.20 -5.09
N SER A 101 -17.23 19.71 -4.20
CA SER A 101 -18.24 20.53 -3.52
C SER A 101 -17.62 21.62 -2.64
N GLU A 102 -16.46 21.34 -2.03
CA GLU A 102 -15.69 22.27 -1.22
C GLU A 102 -14.85 23.25 -2.06
N GLY A 103 -14.77 23.07 -3.38
CA GLY A 103 -13.97 23.88 -4.29
C GLY A 103 -12.47 23.57 -4.29
N SER A 104 -12.04 22.57 -3.51
CA SER A 104 -10.65 22.11 -3.44
C SER A 104 -10.21 21.40 -4.74
N LEU A 105 -11.15 20.86 -5.51
CA LEU A 105 -10.90 20.19 -6.79
C LEU A 105 -11.63 20.91 -7.94
N SER A 106 -10.87 21.65 -8.76
CA SER A 106 -11.40 22.51 -9.83
C SER A 106 -11.35 21.91 -11.23
N ARG A 107 -10.47 20.94 -11.49
CA ARG A 107 -10.27 20.35 -12.82
C ARG A 107 -11.25 19.20 -13.07
N ASP A 108 -11.64 19.02 -14.32
CA ASP A 108 -12.49 17.89 -14.72
C ASP A 108 -11.75 16.56 -14.62
N VAL A 109 -10.46 16.55 -14.99
CA VAL A 109 -9.58 15.39 -14.87
C VAL A 109 -8.80 15.43 -13.56
N VAL A 110 -8.87 14.33 -12.80
CA VAL A 110 -8.17 14.16 -11.52
C VAL A 110 -7.07 13.12 -11.65
N CYS A 111 -5.87 13.41 -11.16
CA CYS A 111 -4.81 12.42 -11.02
C CYS A 111 -4.77 11.89 -9.59
N LEU A 112 -4.98 10.60 -9.42
CA LEU A 112 -4.80 9.88 -8.15
C LEU A 112 -3.43 9.21 -8.15
N VAL A 113 -2.53 9.72 -7.32
CA VAL A 113 -1.14 9.26 -7.23
C VAL A 113 -0.93 8.57 -5.90
N ALA A 114 -0.48 7.33 -5.92
CA ALA A 114 -0.24 6.58 -4.70
C ALA A 114 0.92 5.58 -4.87
N PRO A 115 1.62 5.19 -3.80
CA PRO A 115 2.63 4.15 -3.89
C PRO A 115 2.00 2.81 -4.36
N PRO A 116 2.81 1.93 -4.98
CA PRO A 116 2.38 0.56 -5.27
C PRO A 116 1.78 -0.10 -4.03
N PHE A 117 0.81 -1.01 -4.19
CA PHE A 117 0.10 -1.67 -3.08
C PHE A 117 -0.81 -0.76 -2.23
N SER A 118 -1.11 0.46 -2.66
CA SER A 118 -2.09 1.33 -1.99
C SER A 118 -3.55 0.90 -2.17
N GLY A 119 -3.83 0.02 -3.14
CA GLY A 119 -5.20 -0.40 -3.51
C GLY A 119 -5.88 0.51 -4.54
N VAL A 120 -5.27 1.64 -4.92
CA VAL A 120 -5.90 2.63 -5.82
C VAL A 120 -6.22 2.05 -7.20
N GLN A 121 -5.27 1.34 -7.83
CA GLN A 121 -5.51 0.71 -9.12
C GLN A 121 -6.66 -0.30 -9.04
N GLN A 122 -6.66 -1.16 -8.01
CA GLN A 122 -7.69 -2.18 -7.81
C GLN A 122 -9.07 -1.53 -7.60
N ALA A 123 -9.15 -0.45 -6.81
CA ALA A 123 -10.37 0.31 -6.59
C ALA A 123 -10.87 0.98 -7.88
N LEU A 124 -9.98 1.60 -8.67
CA LEU A 124 -10.36 2.24 -9.93
C LEU A 124 -10.87 1.26 -10.99
N THR A 125 -10.39 0.02 -10.99
CA THR A 125 -10.95 -1.05 -11.83
C THR A 125 -12.39 -1.42 -11.44
N ARG A 126 -12.81 -1.15 -10.20
CA ARG A 126 -14.16 -1.43 -9.67
C ARG A 126 -15.12 -0.24 -9.70
N PHE A 127 -14.65 0.93 -10.15
CA PHE A 127 -15.44 2.17 -10.12
C PHE A 127 -16.74 2.10 -10.96
N SER A 128 -16.78 1.28 -12.00
CA SER A 128 -17.97 1.09 -12.84
C SER A 128 -19.14 0.41 -12.11
N GLU A 129 -18.85 -0.32 -11.03
CA GLU A 129 -19.84 -1.01 -10.19
C GLU A 129 -20.46 -0.04 -9.15
N CYS A 130 -19.70 0.96 -8.72
CA CYS A 130 -20.10 1.96 -7.71
C CYS A 130 -21.30 2.83 -8.12
N GLY A 131 -21.53 3.02 -9.42
CA GLY A 131 -22.65 3.82 -9.95
C GLY A 131 -24.01 3.13 -9.93
N GLN A 132 -24.10 1.87 -9.46
CA GLN A 132 -25.34 1.06 -9.53
C GLN A 132 -26.07 0.95 -8.17
N SER A 133 -25.39 1.22 -7.06
CA SER A 133 -25.93 1.08 -5.69
C SER A 133 -26.15 2.44 -5.03
N GLY A 134 -27.17 3.17 -5.45
CA GLY A 134 -27.53 4.42 -4.76
C GLY A 134 -28.57 5.23 -5.51
N SER A 135 -29.74 5.36 -4.91
CA SER A 135 -30.88 6.16 -5.34
C SER A 135 -30.52 7.62 -5.66
N ASN A 136 -30.14 7.91 -6.90
CA ASN A 136 -30.29 9.21 -7.56
C ASN A 136 -30.21 9.00 -9.09
N GLU A 137 -31.15 9.57 -9.82
CA GLU A 137 -31.37 9.43 -11.29
C GLU A 137 -30.25 10.04 -12.17
N SER A 138 -29.00 10.03 -11.72
CA SER A 138 -27.83 10.52 -12.46
C SER A 138 -26.66 9.55 -12.33
N GLY A 139 -26.95 8.24 -12.38
CA GLY A 139 -25.95 7.17 -12.40
C GLY A 139 -25.02 7.31 -13.61
N LYS A 140 -23.94 8.06 -13.43
CA LYS A 140 -22.88 8.20 -14.44
C LYS A 140 -22.17 6.87 -14.56
N VAL A 141 -22.38 6.19 -15.68
CA VAL A 141 -21.60 4.99 -16.03
C VAL A 141 -20.20 5.46 -16.42
N TRP A 142 -19.20 5.06 -15.62
CA TRP A 142 -17.81 5.35 -15.89
C TRP A 142 -17.24 4.37 -16.94
N ASN A 143 -16.58 4.91 -17.96
CA ASN A 143 -15.90 4.12 -18.99
C ASN A 143 -14.45 3.85 -18.58
N ILE A 144 -14.06 2.58 -18.45
CA ILE A 144 -12.66 2.21 -18.18
C ILE A 144 -11.92 2.18 -19.51
N ILE A 145 -10.86 2.99 -19.61
CA ILE A 145 -9.96 3.00 -20.75
C ILE A 145 -8.83 2.01 -20.44
N SER A 146 -8.74 0.95 -21.25
CA SER A 146 -7.68 -0.04 -21.17
C SER A 146 -6.49 0.35 -22.07
N PRO A 147 -5.26 -0.06 -21.73
CA PRO A 147 -4.11 0.14 -22.59
C PRO A 147 -4.26 -0.67 -23.91
N PRO A 148 -3.66 -0.21 -25.01
CA PRO A 148 -3.58 -1.02 -26.24
C PRO A 148 -2.58 -2.17 -26.09
N ASP A 149 -2.77 -3.25 -26.87
CA ASP A 149 -1.89 -4.42 -26.87
C ASP A 149 -0.43 -4.10 -27.22
N ALA A 150 -0.21 -3.11 -28.10
CA ALA A 150 1.10 -2.61 -28.46
C ALA A 150 1.25 -1.20 -27.91
N LEU A 151 2.35 -0.91 -27.21
CA LEU A 151 2.63 0.40 -26.59
C LEU A 151 3.61 1.26 -27.39
N LEU A 152 3.87 0.90 -28.66
CA LEU A 152 4.82 1.58 -29.51
C LEU A 152 4.07 2.39 -30.56
N PHE A 153 4.04 3.70 -30.36
CA PHE A 153 3.32 4.64 -31.22
C PHE A 153 4.26 5.77 -31.63
N ASP A 154 4.10 6.27 -32.84
CA ASP A 154 4.51 7.65 -33.15
C ASP A 154 3.47 8.67 -32.61
N ASP A 155 3.78 9.97 -32.72
CA ASP A 155 2.91 11.02 -32.18
C ASP A 155 1.55 11.09 -32.94
N GLN A 156 1.49 10.71 -34.22
CA GLN A 156 0.25 10.74 -35.02
C GLN A 156 -0.65 9.54 -34.66
N GLU A 157 -0.08 8.34 -34.62
CA GLU A 157 -0.80 7.13 -34.23
C GLU A 157 -1.37 7.25 -32.80
N ALA A 158 -0.62 7.89 -31.89
CA ALA A 158 -1.09 8.16 -30.53
C ALA A 158 -2.31 9.10 -30.52
N SER A 159 -2.31 10.16 -31.34
CA SER A 159 -3.47 11.05 -31.48
C SER A 159 -4.68 10.31 -32.03
N GLU A 160 -4.51 9.55 -33.10
CA GLU A 160 -5.58 8.77 -33.72
C GLU A 160 -6.15 7.70 -32.78
N TRP A 161 -5.31 7.14 -31.90
CA TRP A 161 -5.76 6.20 -30.88
C TRP A 161 -6.65 6.87 -29.84
N TRP A 162 -6.26 8.06 -29.35
CA TRP A 162 -7.07 8.84 -28.40
C TRP A 162 -8.37 9.36 -29.01
N ASP A 163 -8.39 9.70 -30.31
CA ASP A 163 -9.61 10.13 -31.02
C ASP A 163 -10.68 9.04 -31.13
N LYS A 164 -10.28 7.77 -31.02
CA LYS A 164 -11.20 6.62 -31.04
C LYS A 164 -11.84 6.35 -29.68
N GLN A 165 -11.35 6.96 -28.60
CA GLN A 165 -11.87 6.73 -27.26
C GLN A 165 -13.16 7.52 -27.03
N ASP A 166 -14.15 6.90 -26.36
CA ASP A 166 -15.33 7.63 -25.91
C ASP A 166 -15.01 8.45 -24.66
N LEU A 167 -14.64 9.72 -24.89
CA LEU A 167 -14.40 10.73 -23.85
C LEU A 167 -15.63 11.61 -23.59
N SER A 168 -16.77 11.33 -24.23
CA SER A 168 -18.02 12.07 -24.01
C SER A 168 -18.66 11.72 -22.66
N ARG A 169 -18.31 10.55 -22.12
CA ARG A 169 -18.72 10.05 -20.81
C ARG A 169 -17.55 10.16 -19.82
N PRO A 170 -17.83 10.19 -18.50
CA PRO A 170 -16.79 10.10 -17.50
C PRO A 170 -15.92 8.86 -17.71
N TRP A 171 -14.60 9.02 -17.70
CA TRP A 171 -13.67 7.95 -18.00
C TRP A 171 -12.64 7.72 -16.90
N ILE A 172 -12.05 6.53 -16.87
CA ILE A 172 -11.07 6.12 -15.86
C ILE A 172 -9.92 5.39 -16.53
N ILE A 173 -8.70 5.77 -16.16
CA ILE A 173 -7.48 5.01 -16.38
C ILE A 173 -7.05 4.47 -15.01
N PRO A 174 -7.15 3.15 -14.75
CA PRO A 174 -6.82 2.61 -13.43
C PRO A 174 -5.34 2.73 -13.05
N GLU A 175 -4.44 2.56 -14.03
CA GLU A 175 -2.99 2.69 -13.84
C GLU A 175 -2.33 3.24 -15.11
N LEU A 176 -1.73 4.42 -14.99
CA LEU A 176 -1.02 5.09 -16.08
C LEU A 176 0.21 4.31 -16.52
N ALA A 177 0.84 3.54 -15.63
CA ALA A 177 2.03 2.75 -15.92
C ALA A 177 1.83 1.73 -17.07
N ASP A 178 0.59 1.31 -17.30
CA ASP A 178 0.22 0.33 -18.33
C ASP A 178 0.21 0.94 -19.75
N PHE A 179 0.26 2.27 -19.88
CA PHE A 179 0.11 2.99 -21.15
C PHE A 179 1.43 3.36 -21.84
N TRP A 180 2.57 2.93 -21.29
CA TRP A 180 3.87 3.34 -21.82
C TRP A 180 5.00 2.38 -21.45
N LEU A 181 6.07 2.44 -22.24
CA LEU A 181 7.35 1.80 -21.95
C LEU A 181 8.45 2.87 -21.93
N ARG A 182 9.43 2.77 -21.03
CA ARG A 182 10.55 3.72 -20.93
C ARG A 182 11.55 3.55 -22.09
N ARG A 183 11.09 3.88 -23.29
CA ARG A 183 11.80 3.91 -24.57
C ARG A 183 11.17 5.02 -25.43
N LEU A 184 11.92 5.59 -26.36
CA LEU A 184 11.49 6.81 -27.08
C LEU A 184 10.09 6.68 -27.74
N SER A 185 9.87 5.58 -28.49
CA SER A 185 8.60 5.27 -29.14
C SER A 185 7.50 4.77 -28.18
N GLY A 186 7.82 4.59 -26.90
CA GLY A 186 6.90 4.10 -25.87
C GLY A 186 6.26 5.22 -25.05
N LEU A 187 6.57 6.49 -25.33
CA LEU A 187 6.10 7.64 -24.54
C LEU A 187 4.90 8.37 -25.17
N ALA A 188 4.58 8.10 -26.43
CA ALA A 188 3.68 8.94 -27.23
C ALA A 188 2.25 9.01 -26.67
N LEU A 189 1.68 7.87 -26.25
CA LEU A 189 0.31 7.83 -25.69
C LEU A 189 0.14 8.72 -24.45
N VAL A 190 1.08 8.65 -23.51
CA VAL A 190 1.01 9.41 -22.26
C VAL A 190 1.33 10.88 -22.50
N LYS A 191 2.26 11.21 -23.41
CA LYS A 191 2.48 12.60 -23.85
C LYS A 191 1.20 13.21 -24.42
N GLU A 192 0.52 12.48 -25.30
CA GLU A 192 -0.71 12.93 -25.94
C GLU A 192 -1.86 13.07 -24.95
N LEU A 193 -2.02 12.12 -24.02
CA LEU A 193 -2.96 12.23 -22.91
C LEU A 193 -2.78 13.55 -22.14
N PHE A 194 -1.56 13.82 -21.69
CA PHE A 194 -1.30 15.04 -20.92
C PHE A 194 -1.47 16.32 -21.73
N ARG A 195 -1.17 16.29 -23.03
CA ARG A 195 -1.47 17.40 -23.94
C ARG A 195 -2.96 17.72 -23.98
N ARG A 196 -3.82 16.69 -24.08
CA ARG A 196 -5.29 16.85 -24.09
C ARG A 196 -5.87 17.26 -22.73
N ILE A 197 -5.32 16.75 -21.63
CA ILE A 197 -5.70 17.22 -20.29
C ILE A 197 -5.34 18.70 -20.09
N ALA A 198 -4.19 19.13 -20.62
CA ALA A 198 -3.76 20.52 -20.54
C ALA A 198 -4.62 21.46 -21.42
N SER A 199 -5.13 20.99 -22.56
CA SER A 199 -6.04 21.77 -23.41
C SER A 199 -7.47 21.84 -22.89
N GLY A 200 -7.85 20.92 -21.98
CA GLY A 200 -9.21 20.86 -21.42
C GLY A 200 -10.20 20.06 -22.27
N ASP A 201 -9.73 19.31 -23.27
CA ASP A 201 -10.58 18.65 -24.28
C ASP A 201 -11.05 17.23 -23.89
N MET A 202 -10.90 16.83 -22.62
CA MET A 202 -11.12 15.43 -22.20
C MET A 202 -12.35 15.19 -21.33
N GLY A 203 -13.12 16.22 -20.98
CA GLY A 203 -14.24 16.07 -20.06
C GLY A 203 -13.82 15.51 -18.68
N ALA A 204 -14.77 14.90 -17.97
CA ALA A 204 -14.53 14.37 -16.62
C ALA A 204 -13.74 13.06 -16.67
N GLY A 205 -12.61 13.00 -15.96
CA GLY A 205 -11.72 11.84 -15.98
C GLY A 205 -11.03 11.57 -14.66
N ILE A 206 -10.66 10.30 -14.40
CA ILE A 206 -9.78 9.91 -13.29
C ILE A 206 -8.60 9.13 -13.85
N VAL A 207 -7.39 9.56 -13.51
CA VAL A 207 -6.14 8.88 -13.87
C VAL A 207 -5.49 8.36 -12.59
N GLY A 208 -5.52 7.06 -12.38
CA GLY A 208 -4.68 6.39 -11.39
C GLY A 208 -3.25 6.29 -11.88
N CYS A 209 -2.28 6.55 -11.00
CA CYS A 209 -0.87 6.50 -11.35
C CYS A 209 -0.03 6.06 -10.14
N SER A 210 0.81 5.05 -10.34
CA SER A 210 1.81 4.70 -9.35
C SER A 210 2.75 5.90 -9.08
N SER A 211 3.14 6.08 -7.82
CA SER A 211 4.00 7.20 -7.42
C SER A 211 5.37 7.23 -8.11
N TRP A 212 5.89 6.06 -8.50
CA TRP A 212 7.14 5.93 -9.26
C TRP A 212 6.95 6.35 -10.71
N CYS A 213 5.85 5.95 -11.34
CA CYS A 213 5.44 6.42 -12.66
C CYS A 213 5.24 7.94 -12.65
N TRP A 214 4.52 8.47 -11.65
CA TRP A 214 4.31 9.90 -11.50
C TRP A 214 5.62 10.66 -11.30
N ARG A 215 6.57 10.13 -10.53
CA ARG A 215 7.89 10.77 -10.33
C ARG A 215 8.66 10.91 -11.65
N TYR A 216 8.56 9.92 -12.53
CA TYR A 216 9.15 9.99 -13.86
C TYR A 216 8.49 11.07 -14.72
N TRP A 217 7.15 11.04 -14.80
CA TRP A 217 6.39 11.98 -15.62
C TRP A 217 6.36 13.41 -15.07
N GLY A 218 6.53 13.60 -13.76
CA GLY A 218 6.53 14.92 -13.13
C GLY A 218 7.52 15.90 -13.76
N HIS A 219 8.68 15.41 -14.23
CA HIS A 219 9.67 16.23 -14.95
C HIS A 219 9.17 16.70 -16.32
N TYR A 220 8.29 15.93 -16.97
CA TYR A 220 7.68 16.28 -18.26
C TYR A 220 6.41 17.12 -18.07
N LEU A 221 5.82 17.13 -16.87
CA LEU A 221 4.53 17.76 -16.56
C LEU A 221 4.63 19.10 -15.83
N GLU A 222 5.83 19.66 -15.63
CA GLU A 222 6.02 20.92 -14.90
C GLU A 222 5.15 22.07 -15.46
N SER A 223 4.88 22.06 -16.77
CA SER A 223 4.01 23.06 -17.42
C SER A 223 2.51 22.80 -17.27
N ALA A 224 2.09 21.57 -16.92
CA ALA A 224 0.68 21.18 -16.89
C ALA A 224 -0.03 21.56 -15.57
N GLN A 225 0.71 22.02 -14.55
CA GLN A 225 0.20 22.43 -13.23
C GLN A 225 -0.83 21.44 -12.67
N MET A 226 -0.45 20.16 -12.63
CA MET A 226 -1.31 19.12 -12.06
C MET A 226 -1.12 19.07 -10.55
N SER A 227 -2.23 19.10 -9.82
CA SER A 227 -2.26 18.92 -8.36
C SER A 227 -2.84 17.53 -8.06
N PRO A 228 -2.00 16.47 -8.01
CA PRO A 228 -2.48 15.12 -7.78
C PRO A 228 -3.00 14.94 -6.36
N TRP A 229 -3.95 14.03 -6.21
CA TRP A 229 -4.52 13.63 -4.92
C TRP A 229 -4.05 12.22 -4.56
N SER A 230 -4.03 11.91 -3.26
CA SER A 230 -3.57 10.62 -2.76
C SER A 230 -4.41 10.18 -1.56
N PRO A 231 -4.63 8.87 -1.34
CA PRO A 231 -5.04 8.37 -0.04
C PRO A 231 -4.14 8.89 1.07
N ALA A 232 -4.76 9.31 2.17
CA ALA A 232 -4.01 9.73 3.34
C ALA A 232 -3.14 8.56 3.88
N PRO A 233 -1.95 8.85 4.43
CA PRO A 233 -1.07 7.82 4.97
C PRO A 233 -1.73 7.10 6.15
N MET A 234 -1.49 5.80 6.26
CA MET A 234 -1.96 4.99 7.38
C MET A 234 -1.03 5.15 8.59
N ASP A 235 -1.42 5.98 9.56
CA ASP A 235 -0.80 6.04 10.88
C ASP A 235 -1.25 4.87 11.78
N ALA A 236 -0.77 4.84 13.02
CA ALA A 236 -1.07 3.77 13.96
C ALA A 236 -2.59 3.61 14.23
N ASP A 237 -3.30 4.74 14.36
CA ASP A 237 -4.70 4.75 14.73
C ASP A 237 -5.55 4.33 13.53
N ARG A 238 -5.23 4.86 12.33
CA ARG A 238 -5.86 4.48 11.05
C ARG A 238 -5.65 3.01 10.72
N LEU A 239 -4.45 2.46 10.93
CA LEU A 239 -4.20 1.01 10.79
C LEU A 239 -5.05 0.19 11.75
N GLY A 240 -5.21 0.64 13.00
CA GLY A 240 -6.03 -0.04 14.00
C GLY A 240 -7.51 -0.09 13.59
N VAL A 241 -8.05 1.01 13.08
CA VAL A 241 -9.42 1.07 12.52
C VAL A 241 -9.54 0.17 11.30
N TRP A 242 -8.61 0.28 10.35
CA TRP A 242 -8.65 -0.47 9.10
C TRP A 242 -8.54 -1.98 9.29
N PHE A 243 -7.59 -2.46 10.11
CA PHE A 243 -7.46 -3.89 10.40
C PHE A 243 -8.66 -4.45 11.18
N THR A 244 -9.23 -3.67 12.10
CA THR A 244 -10.47 -4.06 12.78
C THR A 244 -11.60 -4.19 11.76
N TYR A 245 -11.75 -3.21 10.87
CA TYR A 245 -12.75 -3.24 9.79
C TYR A 245 -12.59 -4.47 8.88
N LEU A 246 -11.37 -4.74 8.39
CA LEU A 246 -11.08 -5.91 7.56
C LEU A 246 -11.45 -7.22 8.26
N ALA A 247 -11.07 -7.36 9.53
CA ALA A 247 -11.30 -8.61 10.26
C ALA A 247 -12.75 -8.79 10.72
N SER A 248 -13.50 -7.70 10.92
CA SER A 248 -14.92 -7.74 11.28
C SER A 248 -15.82 -8.08 10.08
N GLY A 249 -15.42 -7.71 8.85
CA GLY A 249 -16.23 -7.93 7.65
C GLY A 249 -17.63 -7.31 7.79
N SER A 250 -18.67 -8.07 7.44
CA SER A 250 -20.08 -7.68 7.65
C SER A 250 -20.61 -7.97 9.07
N GLY A 251 -19.78 -8.55 9.94
CA GLY A 251 -20.12 -8.89 11.32
C GLY A 251 -19.59 -7.88 12.34
N LYS A 252 -20.10 -7.93 13.57
CA LYS A 252 -19.63 -7.06 14.69
C LYS A 252 -18.55 -7.73 15.57
N SER A 253 -17.92 -8.79 15.10
CA SER A 253 -16.94 -9.54 15.89
C SER A 253 -15.63 -8.78 15.96
N SER A 254 -15.25 -8.34 17.16
CA SER A 254 -13.94 -7.73 17.42
C SER A 254 -12.87 -8.81 17.55
N VAL A 255 -11.76 -8.64 16.81
CA VAL A 255 -10.60 -9.53 16.88
C VAL A 255 -9.65 -9.09 17.99
N ILE A 256 -9.27 -10.04 18.85
CA ILE A 256 -8.33 -9.81 19.95
C ILE A 256 -6.95 -10.33 19.55
N ALA A 257 -6.07 -9.40 19.14
CA ALA A 257 -4.68 -9.70 18.84
C ALA A 257 -3.74 -9.29 19.98
N ARG A 258 -2.85 -10.19 20.41
CA ARG A 258 -1.87 -9.94 21.48
C ARG A 258 -0.43 -10.22 21.05
N MET A 259 0.52 -9.47 21.58
CA MET A 259 1.95 -9.68 21.35
C MET A 259 2.46 -10.97 21.98
N THR A 260 3.31 -11.73 21.29
CA THR A 260 3.91 -12.98 21.81
C THR A 260 4.85 -12.78 23.01
N GLY A 261 5.51 -11.62 23.12
CA GLY A 261 6.54 -11.38 24.13
C GLY A 261 6.06 -10.83 25.46
N ASP A 262 5.05 -9.95 25.45
CA ASP A 262 4.57 -9.24 26.64
C ASP A 262 3.04 -9.30 26.83
N GLY A 263 2.33 -9.95 25.91
CA GLY A 263 0.87 -10.10 25.96
C GLY A 263 0.09 -8.80 25.78
N LEU A 264 0.73 -7.69 25.39
CA LEU A 264 0.06 -6.41 25.16
C LEU A 264 -0.90 -6.49 23.98
N TYR A 265 -2.00 -5.72 24.05
CA TYR A 265 -2.96 -5.64 22.95
C TYR A 265 -2.35 -4.91 21.75
N VAL A 266 -2.64 -5.41 20.55
CA VAL A 266 -2.21 -4.80 19.29
C VAL A 266 -3.32 -3.95 18.68
N LEU A 267 -4.52 -4.52 18.54
CA LEU A 267 -5.68 -3.82 17.97
C LEU A 267 -6.50 -3.11 19.06
N PRO A 268 -7.19 -2.01 18.72
CA PRO A 268 -8.11 -1.35 19.64
C PRO A 268 -9.28 -2.28 19.98
N LEU A 269 -9.67 -2.30 21.25
CA LEU A 269 -10.87 -3.02 21.70
C LEU A 269 -12.09 -2.10 21.59
N PRO A 270 -13.29 -2.62 21.26
CA PRO A 270 -14.51 -1.83 21.29
C PRO A 270 -14.76 -1.34 22.72
N GLU A 271 -15.01 -0.04 22.86
CA GLU A 271 -15.45 0.56 24.12
C GLU A 271 -16.83 -0.03 24.45
N THR A 272 -16.94 -0.76 25.55
CA THR A 272 -18.23 -1.21 26.07
C THR A 272 -18.83 -0.10 26.93
N ASP A 273 -20.11 0.24 26.70
CA ASP A 273 -20.87 1.28 27.42
C ASP A 273 -20.89 1.13 28.95
N GLU A 274 -20.44 0.00 29.50
CA GLU A 274 -20.28 -0.21 30.95
C GLU A 274 -19.02 0.46 31.56
N ALA A 275 -18.16 1.07 30.74
CA ALA A 275 -16.90 1.68 31.19
C ALA A 275 -17.08 3.05 31.90
N GLU A 276 -18.23 3.71 31.80
CA GLU A 276 -18.42 5.04 32.41
C GLU A 276 -18.61 5.01 33.93
N ASN A 277 -18.92 3.85 34.54
CA ASN A 277 -19.35 3.80 35.96
C ASN A 277 -18.47 3.00 36.93
N SER A 278 -17.27 2.56 36.55
CA SER A 278 -16.36 1.87 37.50
C SER A 278 -15.04 2.62 37.70
N LYS A 279 -14.89 3.25 38.88
CA LYS A 279 -13.74 4.06 39.34
C LYS A 279 -12.43 3.28 39.55
N SER A 280 -12.19 2.19 38.83
CA SER A 280 -10.98 1.37 38.99
C SER A 280 -10.63 0.56 37.74
N GLN A 281 -10.64 1.16 36.55
CA GLN A 281 -10.09 0.51 35.37
C GLN A 281 -8.58 0.75 35.27
N LYS A 282 -7.78 -0.32 35.47
CA LYS A 282 -6.38 -0.36 35.03
C LYS A 282 -6.37 0.00 33.54
N LYS A 283 -5.75 1.13 33.19
CA LYS A 283 -5.57 1.58 31.81
C LYS A 283 -5.03 0.42 30.96
N THR A 284 -5.84 -0.07 30.03
CA THR A 284 -5.47 -1.15 29.11
C THR A 284 -4.17 -0.75 28.40
N LYS A 285 -3.16 -1.62 28.48
CA LYS A 285 -1.85 -1.36 27.89
C LYS A 285 -1.82 -1.88 26.46
N TYR A 286 -1.46 -1.00 25.54
CA TYR A 286 -1.31 -1.30 24.11
C TYR A 286 0.17 -1.37 23.75
N SER A 287 0.49 -2.24 22.79
CA SER A 287 1.82 -2.34 22.21
C SER A 287 2.10 -1.14 21.29
N ASN A 288 3.38 -0.88 20.99
CA ASN A 288 3.77 0.10 19.96
C ASN A 288 3.77 -0.51 18.54
N PHE A 289 3.24 -1.72 18.36
CA PHE A 289 3.36 -2.48 17.12
C PHE A 289 2.78 -1.73 15.92
N LEU A 290 1.55 -1.18 16.02
CA LEU A 290 0.92 -0.45 14.92
C LEU A 290 1.69 0.81 14.52
N ARG A 291 2.29 1.51 15.49
CA ARG A 291 3.16 2.67 15.22
C ARG A 291 4.42 2.25 14.47
N ASP A 292 5.04 1.16 14.92
CA ASP A 292 6.23 0.61 14.28
C ASP A 292 5.92 0.04 12.88
N LEU A 293 4.72 -0.51 12.68
CA LEU A 293 4.22 -1.00 11.41
C LEU A 293 3.96 0.15 10.43
N ALA A 294 3.23 1.19 10.84
CA ALA A 294 2.98 2.40 10.05
C ALA A 294 4.29 3.05 9.58
N ALA A 295 5.30 3.11 10.46
CA ALA A 295 6.63 3.60 10.11
C ALA A 295 7.36 2.68 9.11
N THR A 296 7.28 1.36 9.31
CA THR A 296 7.95 0.37 8.43
C THR A 296 7.32 0.32 7.04
N SER A 297 5.99 0.43 6.96
CA SER A 297 5.23 0.48 5.70
C SER A 297 5.19 1.88 5.09
N ARG A 298 5.68 2.91 5.80
CA ARG A 298 5.57 4.33 5.42
C ARG A 298 4.11 4.76 5.17
N GLY A 299 3.18 4.18 5.92
CA GLY A 299 1.75 4.45 5.78
C GLY A 299 1.08 3.79 4.56
N ASN A 300 1.77 2.88 3.88
CA ASN A 300 1.19 2.11 2.78
C ASN A 300 0.32 0.94 3.32
N PRO A 301 -0.98 0.89 2.97
CA PRO A 301 -1.89 -0.12 3.50
C PRO A 301 -1.56 -1.54 3.06
N GLY A 302 -1.30 -1.80 1.77
CA GLY A 302 -1.00 -3.16 1.29
C GLY A 302 0.32 -3.70 1.84
N VAL A 303 1.35 -2.86 1.99
CA VAL A 303 2.59 -3.24 2.66
C VAL A 303 2.35 -3.53 4.14
N ALA A 304 1.57 -2.70 4.82
CA ALA A 304 1.22 -2.91 6.22
C ALA A 304 0.44 -4.23 6.42
N LEU A 305 -0.53 -4.51 5.54
CA LEU A 305 -1.32 -5.73 5.55
C LEU A 305 -0.46 -6.97 5.30
N ALA A 306 0.47 -6.93 4.33
CA ALA A 306 1.36 -8.06 4.05
C ALA A 306 2.28 -8.37 5.25
N ILE A 307 2.83 -7.34 5.90
CA ILE A 307 3.64 -7.52 7.12
C ILE A 307 2.77 -8.01 8.29
N TRP A 308 1.54 -7.49 8.42
CA TRP A 308 0.57 -7.92 9.42
C TRP A 308 0.26 -9.41 9.26
N GLN A 309 -0.17 -9.84 8.07
CA GLN A 309 -0.43 -11.24 7.72
C GLN A 309 0.77 -12.14 8.05
N ARG A 310 2.00 -11.70 7.74
CA ARG A 310 3.23 -12.45 8.05
C ARG A 310 3.53 -12.50 9.55
N SER A 311 3.08 -11.54 10.34
CA SER A 311 3.33 -11.46 11.79
C SER A 311 2.37 -12.31 12.65
N LEU A 312 1.26 -12.77 12.08
CA LEU A 312 0.24 -13.53 12.80
C LEU A 312 0.68 -14.99 13.05
N ARG A 313 0.44 -15.48 14.26
CA ARG A 313 0.71 -16.86 14.68
C ARG A 313 -0.49 -17.47 15.40
N ALA A 314 -0.61 -18.79 15.30
CA ALA A 314 -1.54 -19.56 16.11
C ALA A 314 -1.06 -19.62 17.57
N ARG A 315 -1.94 -20.03 18.48
CA ARG A 315 -1.55 -20.21 19.88
C ARG A 315 -0.62 -21.42 20.00
N PRO A 316 0.48 -21.34 20.78
CA PRO A 316 1.43 -22.45 20.94
C PRO A 316 0.84 -23.78 21.47
N ASP A 317 -0.35 -23.76 22.09
CA ASP A 317 -0.96 -24.94 22.75
C ASP A 317 -2.13 -25.57 21.96
N ASP A 318 -2.51 -25.04 20.79
CA ASP A 318 -3.74 -25.49 20.10
C ASP A 318 -3.63 -26.90 19.47
N ASP A 319 -2.43 -27.49 19.40
CA ASP A 319 -2.26 -28.90 18.96
C ASP A 319 -2.62 -29.94 20.04
N THR A 320 -2.91 -29.52 21.28
CA THR A 320 -3.18 -30.45 22.40
C THR A 320 -4.60 -30.41 22.96
N LYS A 321 -5.53 -29.66 22.35
CA LYS A 321 -6.91 -29.53 22.87
C LYS A 321 -7.97 -30.23 22.02
N LEU A 322 -7.70 -31.46 21.62
CA LEU A 322 -8.75 -32.37 21.15
C LEU A 322 -9.27 -33.32 22.23
N ASP A 323 -8.65 -33.38 23.41
CA ASP A 323 -9.15 -34.18 24.52
C ASP A 323 -9.18 -33.34 25.80
N GLU A 324 -10.21 -33.58 26.62
CA GLU A 324 -10.50 -32.99 27.94
C GLU A 324 -11.37 -31.72 27.92
N ALA A 325 -12.67 -31.98 27.70
CA ALA A 325 -13.72 -31.23 28.36
C ALA A 325 -13.61 -31.42 29.89
N GLY A 326 -13.12 -30.40 30.59
CA GLY A 326 -12.99 -30.37 32.04
C GLY A 326 -13.16 -28.95 32.55
N ASP A 327 -14.23 -28.76 33.31
CA ASP A 327 -14.81 -27.49 33.72
C ASP A 327 -14.02 -26.77 34.84
N GLN A 328 -14.19 -25.44 34.89
CA GLN A 328 -13.94 -24.49 36.01
C GLN A 328 -12.53 -23.88 36.20
N SER A 329 -12.39 -22.61 35.82
CA SER A 329 -12.51 -21.49 36.78
C SER A 329 -12.45 -20.11 36.10
N ASP A 330 -13.40 -19.26 36.48
CA ASP A 330 -13.60 -17.89 36.02
C ASP A 330 -12.47 -16.97 36.51
N THR A 331 -11.60 -16.54 35.59
CA THR A 331 -11.09 -15.17 35.54
C THR A 331 -10.87 -14.83 34.07
N GLN A 332 -11.91 -14.26 33.46
CA GLN A 332 -12.02 -13.96 32.02
C GLN A 332 -10.95 -12.97 31.53
N SER A 333 -9.75 -13.47 31.26
CA SER A 333 -8.90 -12.91 30.22
C SER A 333 -9.51 -13.37 28.90
N ARG A 334 -10.20 -12.48 28.17
CA ARG A 334 -10.60 -12.71 26.77
C ARG A 334 -9.44 -13.43 26.04
N SER A 335 -9.64 -14.69 25.67
CA SER A 335 -8.63 -15.50 24.99
C SER A 335 -8.29 -14.83 23.67
N ALA A 336 -7.01 -14.60 23.39
CA ALA A 336 -6.59 -13.97 22.16
C ALA A 336 -6.98 -14.84 20.96
N ASP A 337 -7.53 -14.22 19.91
CA ASP A 337 -7.84 -14.89 18.64
C ASP A 337 -6.56 -15.20 17.85
N CYS A 338 -5.52 -14.38 18.02
CA CYS A 338 -4.22 -14.58 17.40
C CYS A 338 -3.09 -13.92 18.20
N TRP A 339 -1.87 -14.39 17.93
CA TRP A 339 -0.66 -13.84 18.48
C TRP A 339 0.15 -13.11 17.42
N VAL A 340 0.82 -12.04 17.81
CA VAL A 340 1.58 -11.15 16.92
C VAL A 340 3.06 -11.18 17.29
N VAL A 341 3.88 -11.58 16.33
CA VAL A 341 5.34 -11.56 16.48
C VAL A 341 5.85 -10.12 16.37
N PRO A 342 6.71 -9.64 17.30
CA PRO A 342 7.35 -8.34 17.18
C PRO A 342 8.09 -8.19 15.84
N LEU A 343 7.93 -7.05 15.17
CA LEU A 343 8.57 -6.78 13.87
C LEU A 343 10.10 -6.98 13.88
N GLY A 344 10.74 -6.74 15.02
CA GLY A 344 12.17 -6.95 15.17
C GLY A 344 12.61 -8.41 15.24
N ARG A 345 11.69 -9.38 15.30
CA ARG A 345 11.92 -10.84 15.34
C ARG A 345 11.27 -11.58 14.16
N LEU A 346 10.76 -10.83 13.19
CA LEU A 346 10.14 -11.35 11.98
C LEU A 346 11.17 -11.40 10.85
N SER A 347 11.28 -12.53 10.12
CA SER A 347 12.12 -12.56 8.92
C SER A 347 11.40 -11.87 7.77
N LEU A 348 11.80 -10.63 7.52
CA LEU A 348 11.39 -9.87 6.34
C LEU A 348 12.36 -10.11 5.18
N PRO A 349 11.89 -10.02 3.92
CA PRO A 349 12.73 -10.15 2.73
C PRO A 349 13.97 -9.27 2.82
N SER A 350 15.13 -9.85 2.56
CA SER A 350 16.42 -9.16 2.60
C SER A 350 17.03 -9.11 1.20
N MET A 351 17.72 -8.01 0.89
CA MET A 351 18.36 -7.84 -0.41
C MET A 351 19.50 -8.85 -0.54
N PRO A 352 19.48 -9.76 -1.53
CA PRO A 352 20.58 -10.67 -1.74
C PRO A 352 21.85 -9.90 -2.08
N GLN A 353 23.01 -10.37 -1.61
CA GLN A 353 24.28 -9.74 -1.95
C GLN A 353 24.48 -9.80 -3.47
N SER A 354 24.60 -8.62 -4.09
CA SER A 354 24.90 -8.49 -5.50
C SER A 354 25.91 -7.36 -5.67
N LYS A 355 26.98 -7.64 -6.40
CA LYS A 355 27.94 -6.61 -6.85
C LYS A 355 27.50 -5.98 -8.19
N GLU A 356 26.42 -6.49 -8.78
CA GLU A 356 25.97 -6.16 -10.13
C GLU A 356 24.94 -5.02 -10.10
N SER A 357 25.16 -3.99 -10.93
CA SER A 357 24.25 -2.85 -11.09
C SER A 357 22.89 -3.24 -11.70
N ALA A 358 22.82 -4.37 -12.42
CA ALA A 358 21.61 -4.83 -13.10
C ALA A 358 20.42 -5.02 -12.16
N THR A 359 20.65 -5.42 -10.89
CA THR A 359 19.58 -5.59 -9.90
C THR A 359 18.82 -4.28 -9.65
N GLY A 360 19.53 -3.15 -9.57
CA GLY A 360 18.91 -1.84 -9.39
C GLY A 360 18.07 -1.43 -10.60
N PHE A 361 18.57 -1.64 -11.81
CA PHE A 361 17.82 -1.32 -13.05
C PHE A 361 16.55 -2.16 -13.17
N VAL A 362 16.63 -3.46 -12.89
CA VAL A 362 15.48 -4.37 -12.91
C VAL A 362 14.41 -3.93 -11.90
N LEU A 363 14.78 -3.73 -10.64
CA LEU A 363 13.85 -3.33 -9.59
C LEU A 363 13.22 -1.96 -9.87
N HIS A 364 14.01 -1.00 -10.37
CA HIS A 364 13.49 0.31 -10.75
C HIS A 364 12.54 0.22 -11.94
N GLY A 365 12.86 -0.59 -12.96
CA GLY A 365 11.98 -0.84 -14.10
C GLY A 365 10.63 -1.42 -13.68
N LEU A 366 10.65 -2.41 -12.78
CA LEU A 366 9.42 -3.01 -12.24
C LEU A 366 8.56 -2.00 -11.48
N LEU A 367 9.15 -1.16 -10.62
CA LEU A 367 8.39 -0.14 -9.88
C LEU A 367 7.86 0.98 -10.78
N LEU A 368 8.63 1.36 -11.80
CA LEU A 368 8.25 2.41 -12.75
C LEU A 368 7.01 2.02 -13.57
N HIS A 369 6.94 0.74 -13.97
CA HIS A 369 5.88 0.20 -14.81
C HIS A 369 4.81 -0.58 -14.03
N ASN A 370 4.90 -0.62 -12.70
CA ASN A 370 4.01 -1.41 -11.84
C ASN A 370 3.95 -2.92 -12.21
N GLY A 371 5.03 -3.41 -12.83
CA GLY A 371 5.16 -4.76 -13.35
C GLY A 371 5.47 -4.80 -14.84
N LEU A 372 6.21 -5.81 -15.28
CA LEU A 372 6.50 -6.03 -16.71
C LEU A 372 6.75 -7.51 -17.00
N ASP A 373 6.35 -7.94 -18.19
CA ASP A 373 6.81 -9.21 -18.76
C ASP A 373 8.34 -9.19 -18.99
N THR A 374 8.91 -10.38 -19.20
CA THR A 374 10.37 -10.53 -19.32
C THR A 374 10.96 -9.82 -20.54
N ALA A 375 10.24 -9.80 -21.66
CA ALA A 375 10.71 -9.14 -22.89
C ALA A 375 10.64 -7.62 -22.75
N SER A 376 9.54 -7.08 -22.25
CA SER A 376 9.38 -5.64 -21.99
C SER A 376 10.40 -5.15 -20.96
N LEU A 377 10.65 -5.92 -19.91
CA LEU A 377 11.64 -5.58 -18.88
C LEU A 377 13.08 -5.57 -19.44
N ALA A 378 13.43 -6.52 -20.31
CA ALA A 378 14.73 -6.51 -20.98
C ALA A 378 14.92 -5.25 -21.85
N VAL A 379 13.86 -4.85 -22.57
CA VAL A 379 13.88 -3.63 -23.42
C VAL A 379 14.01 -2.36 -22.56
N VAL A 380 13.23 -2.25 -21.48
CA VAL A 380 13.22 -1.07 -20.61
C VAL A 380 14.53 -0.90 -19.83
N THR A 381 15.14 -2.01 -19.41
CA THR A 381 16.34 -1.98 -18.57
C THR A 381 17.64 -2.04 -19.37
N GLY A 382 17.60 -2.53 -20.61
CA GLY A 382 18.79 -2.82 -21.42
C GLY A 382 19.59 -4.03 -20.92
N VAL A 383 19.08 -4.77 -19.92
CA VAL A 383 19.75 -5.95 -19.37
C VAL A 383 19.52 -7.15 -20.29
N SER A 384 20.57 -7.94 -20.53
CA SER A 384 20.48 -9.12 -21.39
C SER A 384 19.49 -10.15 -20.83
N ALA A 385 18.81 -10.91 -21.68
CA ALA A 385 17.82 -11.89 -21.25
C ALA A 385 18.39 -12.95 -20.28
N HIS A 386 19.65 -13.35 -20.47
CA HIS A 386 20.34 -14.31 -19.60
C HIS A 386 20.59 -13.73 -18.21
N GLU A 387 21.16 -12.53 -18.14
CA GLU A 387 21.41 -11.83 -16.87
C GLU A 387 20.09 -11.51 -16.15
N LEU A 388 19.06 -11.07 -16.89
CA LEU A 388 17.74 -10.80 -16.36
C LEU A 388 17.13 -12.04 -15.69
N SER A 389 17.23 -13.21 -16.34
CA SER A 389 16.75 -14.48 -15.78
C SER A 389 17.44 -14.84 -14.46
N LEU A 390 18.75 -14.63 -14.36
CA LEU A 390 19.52 -14.87 -13.13
C LEU A 390 19.12 -13.90 -12.01
N VAL A 391 18.97 -12.62 -12.33
CA VAL A 391 18.54 -11.57 -11.38
C VAL A 391 17.14 -11.88 -10.86
N LEU A 392 16.17 -12.11 -11.74
CA LEU A 392 14.78 -12.41 -11.36
C LEU A 392 14.69 -13.68 -10.52
N SER A 393 15.44 -14.73 -10.87
CA SER A 393 15.50 -15.98 -10.07
C SER A 393 16.06 -15.75 -8.66
N ARG A 394 17.06 -14.87 -8.53
CA ARG A 394 17.64 -14.51 -7.23
C ARG A 394 16.66 -13.68 -6.40
N LEU A 395 16.02 -12.69 -7.00
CA LEU A 395 15.02 -11.84 -6.35
C LEU A 395 13.78 -12.62 -5.93
N LYS A 396 13.31 -13.56 -6.77
CA LYS A 396 12.17 -14.44 -6.46
C LYS A 396 12.43 -15.33 -5.25
N ARG A 397 13.62 -15.96 -5.19
CA ARG A 397 14.04 -16.75 -4.02
C ARG A 397 14.19 -15.92 -2.74
N ALA A 398 14.45 -14.63 -2.88
CA ALA A 398 14.51 -13.69 -1.77
C ALA A 398 13.14 -13.07 -1.43
N GLU A 399 12.05 -13.53 -2.07
CA GLU A 399 10.68 -13.02 -1.88
C GLU A 399 10.51 -11.53 -2.22
N LEU A 400 11.41 -10.95 -3.03
CA LEU A 400 11.37 -9.54 -3.41
C LEU A 400 10.51 -9.29 -4.65
N VAL A 401 10.42 -10.28 -5.52
CA VAL A 401 9.59 -10.24 -6.73
C VAL A 401 8.80 -11.54 -6.86
N ILE A 402 7.66 -11.45 -7.53
CA ILE A 402 6.78 -12.57 -7.84
C ILE A 402 6.42 -12.57 -9.32
N GLN A 403 5.98 -13.73 -9.79
CA GLN A 403 5.35 -13.94 -11.08
C GLN A 403 4.23 -14.95 -10.84
N ASP A 404 2.98 -14.50 -10.96
CA ASP A 404 1.77 -15.25 -10.55
C ASP A 404 1.55 -16.52 -11.38
N SER A 405 1.91 -16.47 -12.65
CA SER A 405 1.85 -17.59 -13.58
C SER A 405 2.98 -17.52 -14.60
N PRO A 406 3.46 -18.65 -15.16
CA PRO A 406 4.46 -18.63 -16.22
C PRO A 406 3.98 -17.74 -17.39
N GLY A 407 4.76 -16.71 -17.72
CA GLY A 407 4.41 -15.74 -18.78
C GLY A 407 3.59 -14.53 -18.32
N SER A 408 3.19 -14.45 -17.05
CA SER A 408 2.65 -13.22 -16.44
C SER A 408 3.76 -12.21 -16.13
N ASP A 409 3.35 -11.00 -15.79
CA ASP A 409 4.24 -9.92 -15.43
C ASP A 409 5.02 -10.23 -14.14
N TRP A 410 6.27 -9.81 -14.12
CA TRP A 410 7.05 -9.74 -12.89
C TRP A 410 6.62 -8.52 -12.11
N GLN A 411 6.42 -8.68 -10.81
CA GLN A 411 6.06 -7.58 -9.91
C GLN A 411 6.89 -7.64 -8.64
N VAL A 412 7.12 -6.48 -8.02
CA VAL A 412 7.67 -6.42 -6.66
C VAL A 412 6.61 -6.93 -5.68
N THR A 413 7.01 -7.66 -4.64
CA THR A 413 6.05 -8.10 -3.61
C THR A 413 5.78 -6.97 -2.62
N ALA A 414 4.57 -6.93 -2.04
CA ALA A 414 4.23 -5.94 -1.02
C ALA A 414 5.16 -6.02 0.21
N ILE A 415 5.50 -7.23 0.66
CA ILE A 415 6.41 -7.45 1.79
C ILE A 415 7.88 -7.15 1.45
N GLY A 416 8.29 -7.31 0.18
CA GLY A 416 9.63 -7.00 -0.31
C GLY A 416 9.84 -5.52 -0.63
N TYR A 417 8.77 -4.76 -0.88
CA TYR A 417 8.83 -3.36 -1.31
C TYR A 417 9.68 -2.45 -0.41
N PRO A 418 9.59 -2.48 0.94
CA PRO A 418 10.45 -1.65 1.79
C PRO A 418 11.94 -1.94 1.60
N THR A 419 12.30 -3.20 1.35
CA THR A 419 13.69 -3.61 1.10
C THR A 419 14.16 -3.17 -0.28
N VAL A 420 13.33 -3.34 -1.31
CA VAL A 420 13.61 -2.86 -2.67
C VAL A 420 13.82 -1.34 -2.67
N ARG A 421 12.90 -0.59 -2.07
CA ARG A 421 12.95 0.87 -1.98
C ARG A 421 14.25 1.36 -1.32
N ARG A 422 14.62 0.76 -0.18
CA ARG A 422 15.87 1.11 0.52
C ARG A 422 17.12 0.79 -0.30
N HIS A 423 17.11 -0.32 -1.02
CA HIS A 423 18.21 -0.67 -1.92
C HIS A 423 18.37 0.36 -3.03
N LEU A 424 17.28 0.70 -3.73
CA LEU A 424 17.29 1.75 -4.76
C LEU A 424 17.78 3.10 -4.21
N GLN A 425 17.34 3.47 -3.00
CA GLN A 425 17.84 4.67 -2.31
C GLN A 425 19.36 4.64 -2.10
N SER A 426 19.88 3.52 -1.60
CA SER A 426 21.31 3.37 -1.31
C SER A 426 22.20 3.39 -2.56
N TRP A 427 21.62 3.11 -3.72
CA TRP A 427 22.26 3.16 -5.03
C TRP A 427 22.01 4.48 -5.79
N GLY A 428 21.32 5.44 -5.17
CA GLY A 428 21.10 6.78 -5.74
C GLY A 428 20.03 6.86 -6.83
N PHE A 429 19.13 5.88 -6.92
CA PHE A 429 17.98 5.96 -7.83
C PHE A 429 16.99 7.05 -7.35
N PRO A 430 16.30 7.73 -8.29
CA PRO A 430 15.25 8.66 -7.93
C PRO A 430 14.12 7.89 -7.24
N LEU A 431 13.71 8.40 -6.09
CA LEU A 431 12.60 7.86 -5.31
C LEU A 431 11.34 8.70 -5.53
N ASP A 432 10.19 8.06 -5.38
CA ASP A 432 8.94 8.76 -5.09
C ASP A 432 8.96 9.40 -3.70
N GLN A 433 8.01 10.30 -3.43
CA GLN A 433 7.96 11.07 -2.18
C GLN A 433 7.32 10.32 -1.00
N PHE A 434 6.66 9.19 -1.27
CA PHE A 434 5.91 8.39 -0.28
C PHE A 434 6.82 7.50 0.56
#